data_AF-A0A448DAF4-F1
#
_entry.id   AF-A0A448DAF4-F1
#
_cell.length_a   1.000
_cell.length_b   1.000
_cell.length_c   1.000
_cell.angle_alpha   90.00
_cell.angle_beta   90.00
_cell.angle_gamma   90.00
#
_symmetry.space_group_name_H-M   'P 1'
#
loop_
_entity.id
_entity.type
_entity.pdbx_description
1 polymer ?
#
loop_
_entity_poly.entity_id
_entity_poly.type
_entity_poly.pdbx_seq_one_letter_code
_entity_poly.pdbx_strand_id
1 'polypeptide(L)'
;MSYLIVDLSKLSLKGCKTRIKKQEGKVFLFAKSKKKLKKAKRFSEKHKSIDVIRLPEKKASAAIAKHIRSLLKNNPRAKILVVSPRKKLKKRCKKLQKLYSKACIRIQKKCCLSMKDKLKNDKKADKDQKNQLKQPLFKECETEKASKNLPKVSVELEAEKVLKAVEHVLDDSSAAEIKHAESEQLQDAELAIKKNQPKKKHDLLLYLIQSVNVNEEAAADLIDQLQNTGKITIDVTESVKYL
;
A
#
# COMPACT_ATOMS: atom_id res chain seq x y z
N MET A 1 -11.48 -0.21 4.28
CA MET A 1 -11.73 -1.23 3.23
C MET A 1 -10.92 -2.50 3.49
N SER A 2 -11.47 -3.68 3.19
CA SER A 2 -10.76 -4.97 3.35
C SER A 2 -10.43 -5.61 2.00
N TYR A 3 -9.27 -6.23 1.89
CA TYR A 3 -8.79 -6.89 0.68
C TYR A 3 -8.26 -8.28 0.97
N LEU A 4 -8.61 -9.24 0.12
CA LEU A 4 -8.07 -10.59 0.14
C LEU A 4 -7.24 -10.84 -1.11
N ILE A 5 -5.99 -11.24 -0.94
CA ILE A 5 -5.06 -11.50 -2.04
C ILE A 5 -4.68 -12.97 -2.02
N VAL A 6 -4.93 -13.69 -3.12
CA VAL A 6 -4.68 -15.13 -3.21
C VAL A 6 -3.70 -15.45 -4.33
N ASP A 7 -2.58 -16.09 -3.99
CA ASP A 7 -1.58 -16.56 -4.95
C ASP A 7 -1.95 -17.95 -5.50
N LEU A 8 -2.80 -17.97 -6.54
CA LEU A 8 -3.18 -19.18 -7.26
C LEU A 8 -2.03 -19.81 -8.03
N SER A 9 -0.88 -19.16 -8.19
CA SER A 9 0.28 -19.83 -8.82
C SER A 9 0.77 -20.97 -7.94
N LYS A 10 0.77 -20.79 -6.63
CA LYS A 10 1.21 -21.81 -5.66
C LYS A 10 0.05 -22.51 -4.95
N LEU A 11 -1.13 -21.91 -4.91
CA LEU A 11 -2.31 -22.49 -4.27
C LEU A 11 -3.30 -23.04 -5.30
N SER A 12 -4.25 -23.83 -4.83
CA SER A 12 -5.39 -24.30 -5.63
C SER A 12 -6.61 -23.43 -5.34
N LEU A 13 -7.39 -23.12 -6.39
CA LEU A 13 -8.63 -22.36 -6.24
C LEU A 13 -9.64 -23.12 -5.36
N LYS A 14 -9.70 -24.46 -5.49
CA LYS A 14 -10.54 -25.33 -4.66
C LYS A 14 -10.29 -25.13 -3.16
N GLY A 15 -9.01 -25.13 -2.75
CA GLY A 15 -8.63 -24.96 -1.35
C GLY A 15 -8.88 -23.55 -0.79
N CYS A 16 -9.13 -22.55 -1.63
CA CYS A 16 -9.39 -21.17 -1.21
C CYS A 16 -10.85 -20.74 -1.39
N LYS A 17 -11.68 -21.53 -2.08
CA LYS A 17 -13.05 -21.17 -2.48
C LYS A 17 -13.91 -20.70 -1.31
N THR A 18 -13.91 -21.46 -0.22
CA THR A 18 -14.75 -21.16 0.95
C THR A 18 -14.32 -19.86 1.63
N ARG A 19 -13.02 -19.57 1.65
CA ARG A 19 -12.51 -18.32 2.21
C ARG A 19 -12.85 -17.12 1.33
N ILE A 20 -12.73 -17.29 0.02
CA ILE A 20 -13.06 -16.23 -0.94
C ILE A 20 -14.55 -15.88 -0.83
N LYS A 21 -15.43 -16.87 -0.71
CA LYS A 21 -16.88 -16.65 -0.55
C LYS A 21 -17.28 -15.95 0.75
N LYS A 22 -16.50 -16.11 1.82
CA LYS A 22 -16.76 -15.50 3.13
C LYS A 22 -16.24 -14.06 3.25
N GLN A 23 -15.52 -13.57 2.23
CA GLN A 23 -14.91 -12.27 2.30
C GLN A 23 -15.89 -11.20 1.79
N GLU A 24 -16.18 -10.22 2.63
CA GLU A 24 -17.04 -9.07 2.30
C GLU A 24 -16.32 -8.00 1.45
N GLY A 25 -14.99 -8.07 1.38
CA GLY A 25 -14.14 -7.12 0.64
C GLY A 25 -13.79 -7.52 -0.80
N LYS A 26 -13.01 -6.67 -1.47
CA LYS A 26 -12.48 -6.98 -2.81
C LYS A 26 -11.44 -8.10 -2.75
N VAL A 27 -11.51 -9.03 -3.69
CA VAL A 27 -10.62 -10.21 -3.74
C VAL A 27 -9.79 -10.19 -5.02
N PHE A 28 -8.48 -10.32 -4.88
CA PHE A 28 -7.56 -10.38 -6.02
C PHE A 28 -6.96 -11.78 -6.16
N LEU A 29 -7.21 -12.41 -7.30
CA LEU A 29 -6.73 -13.75 -7.65
C LEU A 29 -5.55 -13.66 -8.60
N PHE A 30 -4.37 -14.05 -8.13
CA PHE A 30 -3.13 -13.97 -8.90
C PHE A 30 -2.74 -15.32 -9.50
N ALA A 31 -2.73 -15.43 -10.83
CA ALA A 31 -2.41 -16.68 -11.53
C ALA A 31 -1.32 -16.49 -12.59
N LYS A 32 -0.32 -17.39 -12.61
CA LYS A 32 0.72 -17.43 -13.65
C LYS A 32 0.29 -18.24 -14.88
N SER A 33 -0.32 -19.42 -14.70
CA SER A 33 -0.63 -20.31 -15.83
C SER A 33 -1.95 -19.95 -16.52
N LYS A 34 -1.98 -20.03 -17.86
CA LYS A 34 -3.19 -19.79 -18.68
C LYS A 34 -4.39 -20.62 -18.18
N LYS A 35 -4.17 -21.90 -17.85
CA LYS A 35 -5.21 -22.80 -17.33
C LYS A 35 -5.80 -22.30 -16.01
N LYS A 36 -4.97 -21.84 -15.06
CA LYS A 36 -5.46 -21.32 -13.77
C LYS A 36 -6.13 -19.95 -13.92
N LEU A 37 -5.64 -19.12 -14.85
CA LEU A 37 -6.26 -17.84 -15.17
C LEU A 37 -7.68 -18.02 -15.72
N LYS A 38 -7.88 -18.93 -16.68
CA LYS A 38 -9.22 -19.27 -17.20
C LYS A 38 -10.16 -19.73 -16.08
N LYS A 39 -9.68 -20.62 -15.19
CA LYS A 39 -10.47 -21.08 -14.03
C LYS A 39 -10.82 -19.96 -13.05
N ALA A 40 -9.90 -19.03 -12.82
CA ALA A 40 -10.14 -17.88 -11.96
C ALA A 40 -11.15 -16.89 -12.58
N LYS A 41 -11.07 -16.63 -13.90
CA LYS A 41 -12.04 -15.79 -14.62
C LYS A 41 -13.46 -16.36 -14.59
N ARG A 42 -13.62 -17.66 -14.87
CA ARG A 42 -14.91 -18.36 -14.69
C ARG A 42 -15.46 -18.30 -13.26
N PHE A 43 -14.57 -18.13 -12.28
CA PHE A 43 -14.98 -18.01 -10.88
C PHE A 43 -15.35 -16.57 -10.53
N SER A 44 -14.66 -15.56 -11.09
CA SER A 44 -15.01 -14.15 -10.90
C SER A 44 -16.33 -13.77 -11.57
N GLU A 45 -16.70 -14.40 -12.69
CA GLU A 45 -18.03 -14.23 -13.31
C GLU A 45 -19.17 -14.51 -12.32
N LYS A 46 -18.97 -15.41 -11.36
CA LYS A 46 -19.96 -15.76 -10.33
C LYS A 46 -19.94 -14.84 -9.11
N HIS A 47 -18.93 -13.97 -8.99
CA HIS A 47 -18.64 -13.19 -7.80
C HIS A 47 -18.09 -11.81 -8.21
N LYS A 48 -18.95 -10.80 -8.25
CA LYS A 48 -18.64 -9.44 -8.74
C LYS A 48 -17.47 -8.73 -8.03
N SER A 49 -17.12 -9.14 -6.81
CA SER A 49 -16.04 -8.54 -6.01
C SER A 49 -14.65 -9.11 -6.29
N ILE A 50 -14.50 -9.98 -7.30
CA ILE A 50 -13.27 -10.70 -7.59
C ILE A 50 -12.60 -10.18 -8.86
N ASP A 51 -11.37 -9.69 -8.71
CA ASP A 51 -10.49 -9.30 -9.80
C ASP A 51 -9.41 -10.36 -10.03
N VAL A 52 -9.19 -10.70 -11.30
CA VAL A 52 -8.22 -11.75 -11.69
C VAL A 52 -7.03 -11.11 -12.38
N ILE A 53 -5.85 -11.28 -11.77
CA ILE A 53 -4.61 -10.65 -12.23
C ILE A 53 -3.63 -11.72 -12.73
N ARG A 54 -3.11 -11.52 -13.95
CA ARG A 54 -2.06 -12.36 -14.51
C ARG A 54 -0.71 -12.01 -13.87
N LEU A 55 -0.04 -13.03 -13.33
CA LEU A 55 1.31 -12.87 -12.81
C LEU A 55 2.36 -12.96 -13.91
N PRO A 56 3.44 -12.15 -13.84
CA PRO A 56 4.58 -12.31 -14.72
C PRO A 56 5.31 -13.64 -14.43
N GLU A 57 6.06 -14.12 -15.42
CA GLU A 57 6.76 -15.39 -15.28
C GLU A 57 7.87 -15.35 -14.24
N LYS A 58 8.65 -14.28 -14.26
CA LYS A 58 9.70 -13.95 -13.30
C LYS A 58 9.16 -12.95 -12.27
N LYS A 59 9.78 -12.89 -11.10
CA LYS A 59 9.50 -11.88 -10.05
C LYS A 59 8.04 -11.82 -9.55
N ALA A 60 7.29 -12.92 -9.55
CA ALA A 60 5.90 -12.97 -9.09
C ALA A 60 5.65 -12.35 -7.68
N SER A 61 6.58 -12.53 -6.73
CA SER A 61 6.44 -11.90 -5.40
C SER A 61 6.56 -10.38 -5.44
N ALA A 62 7.34 -9.84 -6.38
CA ALA A 62 7.47 -8.40 -6.57
C ALA A 62 6.20 -7.82 -7.19
N ALA A 63 5.61 -8.52 -8.17
CA ALA A 63 4.36 -8.11 -8.81
C ALA A 63 3.19 -8.03 -7.81
N ILE A 64 3.02 -9.05 -6.96
CA ILE A 64 1.99 -9.03 -5.91
C ILE A 64 2.23 -7.86 -4.94
N ALA A 65 3.48 -7.66 -4.50
CA ALA A 65 3.83 -6.56 -3.60
C ALA A 65 3.63 -5.18 -4.24
N LYS A 66 3.89 -5.03 -5.55
CA LYS A 66 3.62 -3.80 -6.30
C LYS A 66 2.12 -3.50 -6.30
N HIS A 67 1.29 -4.51 -6.52
CA HIS A 67 -0.16 -4.35 -6.47
C HIS A 67 -0.65 -3.98 -5.06
N ILE A 68 -0.14 -4.65 -4.02
CA ILE A 68 -0.45 -4.29 -2.62
C ILE A 68 -0.09 -2.83 -2.35
N ARG A 69 1.08 -2.38 -2.79
CA ARG A 69 1.50 -0.98 -2.65
C ARG A 69 0.52 -0.02 -3.32
N SER A 70 0.04 -0.34 -4.53
CA SER A 70 -0.98 0.47 -5.22
C SER A 70 -2.28 0.56 -4.42
N LEU A 71 -2.74 -0.55 -3.85
CA LEU A 71 -3.94 -0.55 -3.00
C LEU A 71 -3.75 0.31 -1.75
N LEU A 72 -2.56 0.26 -1.14
CA LEU A 72 -2.23 1.02 0.07
C LEU A 72 -2.04 2.52 -0.20
N LYS A 73 -1.55 2.91 -1.37
CA LYS A 73 -1.51 4.32 -1.79
C LYS A 73 -2.92 4.92 -1.81
N ASN A 74 -3.87 4.20 -2.39
CA ASN A 74 -5.25 4.67 -2.49
C ASN A 74 -6.01 4.51 -1.15
N ASN A 75 -5.60 3.55 -0.31
CA ASN A 75 -6.27 3.23 0.95
C ASN A 75 -5.24 2.97 2.07
N PRO A 76 -4.73 4.04 2.73
CA PRO A 76 -3.67 3.91 3.74
C PRO A 76 -4.08 3.10 4.99
N ARG A 77 -5.37 3.03 5.31
CA ARG A 77 -5.95 2.27 6.45
C ARG A 77 -6.49 0.89 6.05
N ALA A 78 -6.09 0.35 4.91
CA ALA A 78 -6.63 -0.90 4.40
C ALA A 78 -6.26 -2.13 5.26
N LYS A 79 -7.22 -3.06 5.40
CA LYS A 79 -7.01 -4.38 6.02
C LYS A 79 -6.75 -5.41 4.91
N ILE A 80 -5.50 -5.80 4.71
CA ILE A 80 -5.06 -6.69 3.63
C ILE A 80 -4.67 -8.06 4.20
N LEU A 81 -5.32 -9.10 3.69
CA LEU A 81 -4.98 -10.48 3.99
C LEU A 81 -4.39 -11.15 2.75
N VAL A 82 -3.12 -11.55 2.86
CA VAL A 82 -2.37 -12.19 1.77
C VAL A 82 -2.24 -13.68 2.02
N VAL A 83 -2.74 -14.49 1.10
CA VAL A 83 -2.60 -15.95 1.15
C VAL A 83 -1.61 -16.40 0.09
N SER A 84 -0.36 -16.64 0.51
CA SER A 84 0.72 -17.13 -0.34
C SER A 84 1.80 -17.85 0.48
N PRO A 85 2.33 -18.99 -0.01
CA PRO A 85 3.45 -19.68 0.64
C PRO A 85 4.82 -19.04 0.33
N ARG A 86 4.90 -17.97 -0.47
CA ARG A 86 6.18 -17.40 -0.92
C ARG A 86 6.92 -16.66 0.20
N LYS A 87 8.08 -17.19 0.61
CA LYS A 87 8.96 -16.57 1.62
C LYS A 87 9.38 -15.13 1.24
N LYS A 88 9.70 -14.89 -0.04
CA LYS A 88 10.09 -13.55 -0.53
C LYS A 88 8.95 -12.52 -0.43
N LEU A 89 7.70 -12.94 -0.60
CA LEU A 89 6.54 -12.06 -0.43
C LEU A 89 6.36 -11.67 1.04
N LYS A 90 6.56 -12.60 1.98
CA LYS A 90 6.55 -12.32 3.43
C LYS A 90 7.50 -11.17 3.80
N LYS A 91 8.74 -11.23 3.30
CA LYS A 91 9.73 -10.16 3.52
C LYS A 91 9.26 -8.81 2.94
N ARG A 92 8.66 -8.80 1.74
CA ARG A 92 8.16 -7.59 1.09
C ARG A 92 6.97 -6.96 1.82
N CYS A 93 5.99 -7.76 2.24
CA CYS A 93 4.86 -7.29 3.01
C CYS A 93 5.27 -6.74 4.38
N LYS A 94 6.28 -7.32 5.05
CA LYS A 94 6.86 -6.72 6.27
C LYS A 94 7.42 -5.33 6.01
N LYS A 95 8.12 -5.12 4.88
CA LYS A 95 8.59 -3.79 4.49
C LYS A 95 7.42 -2.83 4.22
N LEU A 96 6.38 -3.30 3.53
CA LEU A 96 5.18 -2.48 3.29
C LEU A 96 4.44 -2.11 4.59
N GLN A 97 4.37 -3.02 5.56
CA GLN A 97 3.77 -2.73 6.87
C GLN A 97 4.53 -1.64 7.64
N LYS A 98 5.85 -1.56 7.47
CA LYS A 98 6.65 -0.47 8.06
C LYS A 98 6.41 0.86 7.36
N LEU A 99 6.28 0.86 6.03
CA LEU A 99 6.02 2.06 5.23
C LEU A 99 4.59 2.58 5.42
N TYR A 100 3.62 1.69 5.63
CA TYR A 100 2.21 2.01 5.82
C TYR A 100 1.78 1.52 7.21
N SER A 101 2.19 2.25 8.25
CA SER A 101 1.92 1.89 9.66
C SER A 101 0.42 1.79 9.97
N LYS A 102 -0.39 2.65 9.34
CA LYS A 102 -1.86 2.69 9.48
C LYS A 102 -2.58 1.51 8.81
N ALA A 103 -1.90 0.76 7.93
CA ALA A 103 -2.48 -0.40 7.25
C ALA A 103 -2.33 -1.67 8.09
N CYS A 104 -3.18 -2.67 7.88
CA CYS A 104 -3.03 -3.99 8.52
C CYS A 104 -2.76 -5.06 7.47
N ILE A 105 -1.53 -5.54 7.36
CA ILE A 105 -1.11 -6.55 6.38
C ILE A 105 -0.82 -7.89 7.07
N ARG A 106 -1.74 -8.86 6.95
CA ARG A 106 -1.56 -10.23 7.47
C ARG A 106 -1.23 -11.20 6.36
N ILE A 107 -0.34 -12.15 6.63
CA ILE A 107 0.13 -13.13 5.64
C ILE A 107 -0.06 -14.55 6.14
N GLN A 108 -0.66 -15.38 5.31
CA GLN A 108 -0.88 -16.79 5.60
C GLN A 108 -0.34 -17.67 4.48
N LYS A 109 0.26 -18.81 4.84
CA LYS A 109 0.84 -19.75 3.87
C LYS A 109 -0.22 -20.53 3.10
N LYS A 110 -1.34 -20.84 3.75
CA LYS A 110 -2.43 -21.69 3.23
C LYS A 110 -3.78 -20.99 3.45
N CYS A 111 -4.74 -21.36 2.62
CA CYS A 111 -6.16 -21.02 2.81
C CYS A 111 -6.79 -21.99 3.82
N CYS A 112 -6.28 -22.07 5.05
CA CYS A 112 -7.02 -22.77 6.10
C CYS A 112 -8.12 -21.84 6.61
N LEU A 113 -9.36 -22.32 6.57
CA LEU A 113 -10.36 -21.87 7.53
C LEU A 113 -9.86 -22.36 8.89
N SER A 114 -9.86 -21.51 9.90
CA SER A 114 -9.55 -21.93 11.25
C SER A 114 -10.45 -23.11 11.67
N MET A 115 -9.84 -24.25 12.00
CA MET A 115 -10.23 -25.12 13.12
C MET A 115 -11.69 -25.64 13.20
N LYS A 116 -12.41 -25.84 12.09
CA LYS A 116 -13.69 -26.59 12.12
C LYS A 116 -13.74 -27.83 11.24
N ASP A 117 -12.93 -27.89 10.19
CA ASP A 117 -12.96 -29.03 9.26
C ASP A 117 -11.98 -30.18 9.64
N LYS A 118 -11.13 -29.97 10.65
CA LYS A 118 -10.31 -31.06 11.23
C LYS A 118 -11.02 -31.78 12.38
N LEU A 119 -11.94 -31.12 13.07
CA LEU A 119 -12.68 -31.69 14.21
C LEU A 119 -13.78 -32.70 13.80
N LYS A 120 -13.92 -33.02 12.50
CA LYS A 120 -14.85 -34.06 12.04
C LYS A 120 -14.18 -35.41 11.74
N ASN A 121 -12.85 -35.47 11.65
CA ASN A 121 -12.13 -36.73 11.46
C ASN A 121 -11.45 -37.24 12.74
N ASP A 122 -11.40 -36.42 13.81
CA ASP A 122 -10.77 -36.80 15.08
C ASP A 122 -11.78 -37.13 16.20
N LYS A 123 -13.07 -37.33 15.88
CA LYS A 123 -14.11 -37.74 16.86
C LYS A 123 -14.02 -39.20 17.33
N LYS A 124 -12.84 -39.82 17.27
CA LYS A 124 -12.59 -41.16 17.84
C LYS A 124 -11.40 -41.23 18.80
N ALA A 125 -10.75 -40.12 19.15
CA ALA A 125 -9.70 -40.16 20.15
C ALA A 125 -9.83 -38.97 21.12
N ASP A 126 -10.21 -39.34 22.34
CA ASP A 126 -10.10 -38.66 23.63
C ASP A 126 -10.77 -37.30 23.89
N LYS A 127 -11.80 -37.43 24.73
CA LYS A 127 -12.10 -36.54 25.84
C LYS A 127 -10.80 -36.25 26.61
N ASP A 128 -10.40 -35.00 26.69
CA ASP A 128 -10.31 -34.31 27.97
C ASP A 128 -9.88 -32.85 27.82
N GLN A 129 -10.40 -32.05 28.76
CA GLN A 129 -10.09 -30.64 29.06
C GLN A 129 -10.80 -29.55 28.24
N LYS A 130 -11.93 -29.17 28.87
CA LYS A 130 -12.67 -27.91 28.85
C LYS A 130 -11.84 -26.62 28.71
N ASN A 131 -12.54 -25.63 28.14
CA ASN A 131 -12.46 -24.19 28.38
C ASN A 131 -11.25 -23.42 27.83
N GLN A 132 -11.48 -22.58 26.80
CA GLN A 132 -11.70 -21.15 27.01
C GLN A 132 -12.00 -20.39 25.69
N LEU A 133 -13.13 -19.67 25.75
CA LEU A 133 -13.47 -18.34 25.22
C LEU A 133 -12.94 -17.85 23.85
N LYS A 134 -13.92 -17.65 22.96
CA LYS A 134 -14.20 -16.45 22.12
C LYS A 134 -13.13 -15.34 22.10
N GLN A 135 -12.54 -15.02 20.93
CA GLN A 135 -12.08 -13.65 20.58
C GLN A 135 -12.13 -13.38 19.05
N PRO A 136 -12.40 -12.12 18.63
CA PRO A 136 -12.77 -11.74 17.26
C PRO A 136 -11.58 -11.47 16.31
N LEU A 137 -11.92 -11.39 15.01
CA LEU A 137 -11.05 -11.53 13.83
C LEU A 137 -10.04 -10.38 13.59
N PHE A 138 -10.10 -9.28 14.34
CA PHE A 138 -9.17 -8.15 14.22
C PHE A 138 -8.91 -7.52 15.59
N LYS A 139 -7.94 -8.05 16.36
CA LYS A 139 -7.29 -7.22 17.39
C LYS A 139 -6.55 -6.07 16.72
N GLU A 140 -6.82 -4.88 17.23
CA GLU A 140 -6.21 -3.60 16.88
C GLU A 140 -4.68 -3.70 16.99
N CYS A 141 -4.00 -3.05 16.05
CA CYS A 141 -2.57 -2.80 16.16
C CYS A 141 -2.43 -1.50 16.96
N GLU A 142 -2.54 -1.59 18.28
CA GLU A 142 -2.05 -0.56 19.18
C GLU A 142 -0.61 -0.92 19.53
N THR A 143 0.31 0.00 19.23
CA THR A 143 1.67 -0.03 19.76
C THR A 143 1.69 0.81 21.02
N GLU A 144 1.50 0.17 22.17
CA GLU A 144 1.91 0.75 23.45
C GLU A 144 2.88 -0.23 24.12
N LYS A 145 4.15 0.19 24.17
CA LYS A 145 5.16 -0.44 25.02
C LYS A 145 5.07 0.26 26.37
N ALA A 146 4.51 -0.43 27.36
CA ALA A 146 4.60 -0.06 28.76
C ALA A 146 6.06 -0.20 29.26
N SER A 147 6.61 0.89 29.79
CA SER A 147 7.64 0.86 30.83
C SER A 147 7.01 1.32 32.14
N LYS A 148 7.50 0.77 33.25
CA LYS A 148 6.81 0.60 34.54
C LYS A 148 6.93 1.82 35.49
N ASN A 149 5.90 1.98 36.34
CA ASN A 149 5.85 2.58 37.72
C ASN A 149 6.18 4.08 37.87
N LEU A 150 5.54 4.98 38.65
CA LEU A 150 4.50 5.11 39.71
C LEU A 150 4.24 6.65 39.84
N PRO A 151 3.43 7.21 40.77
CA PRO A 151 2.02 7.00 41.12
C PRO A 151 1.13 8.21 40.72
N LYS A 152 -0.19 8.03 40.85
CA LYS A 152 -1.24 9.05 40.63
C LYS A 152 -1.21 10.15 41.71
N VAL A 153 -1.26 11.41 41.29
CA VAL A 153 -1.80 12.52 42.09
C VAL A 153 -2.71 13.33 41.18
N SER A 154 -3.94 13.52 41.65
CA SER A 154 -5.00 14.33 41.05
C SER A 154 -4.60 15.81 41.04
N VAL A 155 -5.16 16.58 40.10
CA VAL A 155 -6.03 17.74 40.37
C VAL A 155 -6.17 18.53 39.07
N GLU A 156 -7.43 18.68 38.67
CA GLU A 156 -7.94 19.53 37.62
C GLU A 156 -7.65 21.00 37.95
N LEU A 157 -7.26 21.79 36.93
CA LEU A 157 -7.33 23.27 36.79
C LEU A 157 -6.02 23.83 36.22
N GLU A 158 -5.90 23.92 34.89
CA GLU A 158 -5.00 24.90 34.22
C GLU A 158 -5.16 24.90 32.67
N ALA A 159 -6.40 25.03 32.19
CA ALA A 159 -6.70 25.05 30.75
C ALA A 159 -6.87 26.46 30.15
N GLU A 160 -6.47 27.53 30.84
CA GLU A 160 -6.88 28.89 30.46
C GLU A 160 -5.75 29.93 30.26
N LYS A 161 -4.49 29.51 30.13
CA LYS A 161 -3.35 30.44 29.94
C LYS A 161 -2.47 30.22 28.70
N VAL A 162 -2.80 29.27 27.81
CA VAL A 162 -1.97 28.97 26.62
C VAL A 162 -2.50 29.59 25.31
N LEU A 163 -3.69 30.19 25.31
CA LEU A 163 -4.31 30.73 24.08
C LEU A 163 -3.91 32.18 23.72
N LYS A 164 -3.02 32.83 24.47
CA LYS A 164 -2.62 34.24 24.23
C LYS A 164 -1.17 34.43 23.73
N ALA A 165 -0.49 33.34 23.38
CA ALA A 165 0.90 33.36 22.87
C ALA A 165 1.05 32.84 21.42
N VAL A 166 -0.06 32.61 20.71
CA VAL A 166 -0.06 32.08 19.33
C VAL A 166 -0.32 33.18 18.28
N GLU A 167 -0.64 34.40 18.70
CA GLU A 167 -1.10 35.46 17.78
C GLU A 167 0.02 36.36 17.20
N HIS A 168 1.30 36.05 17.46
CA HIS A 168 2.41 36.90 17.00
C HIS A 168 3.53 36.20 16.18
N VAL A 169 3.28 34.98 15.65
CA VAL A 169 4.31 34.23 14.86
C VAL A 169 3.78 33.76 13.49
N LEU A 170 2.78 34.44 12.92
CA LEU A 170 2.12 34.00 11.68
C LEU A 170 2.41 34.82 10.43
N ASP A 171 3.42 35.70 10.40
CA ASP A 171 3.72 36.47 9.19
C ASP A 171 5.13 36.33 8.58
N ASP A 172 6.10 35.66 9.21
CA ASP A 172 7.47 35.57 8.65
C ASP A 172 7.95 34.15 8.26
N SER A 173 7.22 33.08 8.61
CA SER A 173 7.68 31.70 8.39
C SER A 173 7.22 31.05 7.08
N SER A 174 6.31 31.68 6.32
CA SER A 174 5.73 31.05 5.11
C SER A 174 6.63 31.13 3.87
N ALA A 175 7.48 32.15 3.76
CA ALA A 175 8.29 32.36 2.55
C ALA A 175 9.53 31.45 2.46
N ALA A 176 10.08 31.01 3.59
CA ALA A 176 11.27 30.15 3.63
C ALA A 176 10.91 28.68 3.33
N GLU A 177 9.80 28.18 3.86
CA GLU A 177 9.35 26.80 3.64
C GLU A 177 8.88 26.56 2.20
N ILE A 178 8.25 27.56 1.56
CA ILE A 178 7.84 27.47 0.14
C ILE A 178 9.06 27.41 -0.77
N LYS A 179 10.07 28.26 -0.56
CA LYS A 179 11.31 28.26 -1.37
C LYS A 179 12.13 26.98 -1.21
N HIS A 180 12.17 26.41 0.00
CA HIS A 180 12.83 25.13 0.24
C HIS A 180 12.09 23.98 -0.46
N ALA A 181 10.76 23.95 -0.42
CA ALA A 181 9.97 22.92 -1.08
C ALA A 181 10.07 23.00 -2.63
N GLU A 182 10.09 24.19 -3.21
CA GLU A 182 10.29 24.40 -4.66
C GLU A 182 11.68 23.93 -5.11
N SER A 183 12.72 24.24 -4.33
CA SER A 183 14.09 23.80 -4.63
C SER A 183 14.26 22.27 -4.56
N GLU A 184 13.56 21.58 -3.67
CA GLU A 184 13.59 20.11 -3.59
C GLU A 184 12.88 19.48 -4.81
N GLN A 185 11.75 20.05 -5.23
CA GLN A 185 11.00 19.56 -6.39
C GLN A 185 11.79 19.71 -7.71
N LEU A 186 12.54 20.80 -7.87
CA LEU A 186 13.42 21.01 -9.02
C LEU A 186 14.54 19.95 -9.07
N GLN A 187 15.19 19.66 -7.93
CA GLN A 187 16.23 18.64 -7.85
C GLN A 187 15.70 17.23 -8.15
N ASP A 188 14.50 16.91 -7.67
CA ASP A 188 13.84 15.64 -7.97
C ASP A 188 13.45 15.52 -9.44
N ALA A 189 13.00 16.62 -10.07
CA ALA A 189 12.72 16.69 -11.50
C ALA A 189 13.99 16.45 -12.34
N GLU A 190 15.11 17.09 -11.98
CA GLU A 190 16.40 16.87 -12.65
C GLU A 190 16.85 15.40 -12.56
N LEU A 191 16.74 14.79 -11.38
CA LEU A 191 17.10 13.39 -11.17
C LEU A 191 16.18 12.43 -11.94
N ALA A 192 14.91 12.80 -12.13
CA ALA A 192 13.97 12.02 -12.92
C ALA A 192 14.34 12.06 -14.40
N ILE A 193 14.62 13.26 -14.94
CA ILE A 193 14.99 13.45 -16.34
C ILE A 193 16.33 12.79 -16.70
N LYS A 194 17.30 12.78 -15.78
CA LYS A 194 18.56 12.03 -15.98
C LYS A 194 18.35 10.53 -16.17
N LYS A 195 17.28 9.96 -15.63
CA LYS A 195 16.97 8.52 -15.74
C LYS A 195 16.16 8.19 -16.99
N ASN A 196 15.35 9.13 -17.46
CA ASN A 196 14.50 8.95 -18.63
C ASN A 196 14.32 10.30 -19.32
N GLN A 197 14.68 10.35 -20.60
CA GLN A 197 14.73 11.55 -21.42
C GLN A 197 13.61 11.54 -22.47
N PRO A 198 12.36 11.87 -22.10
CA PRO A 198 11.26 11.98 -23.05
C PRO A 198 11.54 13.02 -24.14
N LYS A 199 11.29 12.66 -25.40
CA LYS A 199 11.67 13.53 -26.55
C LYS A 199 10.64 14.61 -26.88
N LYS A 200 9.46 14.58 -26.25
CA LYS A 200 8.33 15.49 -26.52
C LYS A 200 7.90 16.21 -25.25
N LYS A 201 7.50 17.48 -25.36
CA LYS A 201 7.06 18.32 -24.22
C LYS A 201 5.92 17.68 -23.44
N HIS A 202 4.92 17.16 -24.14
CA HIS A 202 3.78 16.48 -23.52
C HIS A 202 4.20 15.24 -22.72
N ASP A 203 5.09 14.41 -23.29
CA ASP A 203 5.62 13.23 -22.60
C ASP A 203 6.46 13.61 -21.37
N LEU A 204 7.21 14.71 -21.46
CA LEU A 204 7.97 15.27 -20.34
C LEU A 204 7.03 15.73 -19.21
N LEU A 205 5.96 16.45 -19.55
CA LEU A 205 4.96 16.92 -18.60
C LEU A 205 4.29 15.74 -17.87
N LEU A 206 3.79 14.74 -18.61
CA LEU A 206 3.22 13.53 -18.02
C LEU A 206 4.23 12.76 -17.16
N TYR A 207 5.49 12.73 -17.60
CA TYR A 207 6.55 12.08 -16.86
C TYR A 207 6.84 12.79 -15.53
N LEU A 208 6.89 14.12 -15.51
CA LEU A 208 7.13 14.91 -14.30
C LEU A 208 5.97 14.81 -13.29
N ILE A 209 4.73 14.88 -13.76
CA ILE A 209 3.53 14.59 -12.93
C ILE A 209 3.67 13.21 -12.28
N GLN A 210 4.11 12.21 -13.04
CA GLN A 210 4.21 10.84 -12.54
C GLN A 210 5.43 10.61 -11.64
N SER A 211 6.57 11.25 -11.92
CA SER A 211 7.83 11.02 -11.22
C SER A 211 7.94 11.84 -9.93
N VAL A 212 7.54 13.11 -9.99
CA VAL A 212 7.61 14.07 -8.88
C VAL A 212 6.27 14.14 -8.11
N ASN A 213 5.19 13.53 -8.65
CA ASN A 213 3.87 13.49 -8.02
C ASN A 213 3.31 14.89 -7.74
N VAL A 214 3.45 15.78 -8.73
CA VAL A 214 2.96 17.16 -8.74
C VAL A 214 1.72 17.30 -9.62
N ASN A 215 0.97 18.38 -9.43
CA ASN A 215 -0.15 18.74 -10.31
C ASN A 215 0.36 19.18 -11.69
N GLU A 216 -0.53 19.26 -12.67
CA GLU A 216 -0.20 19.63 -14.05
C GLU A 216 0.38 21.05 -14.16
N GLU A 217 -0.18 22.02 -13.42
CA GLU A 217 0.32 23.40 -13.36
C GLU A 217 1.74 23.46 -12.78
N ALA A 218 1.97 22.83 -11.63
CA ALA A 218 3.29 22.75 -11.02
C ALA A 218 4.31 21.98 -11.89
N ALA A 219 3.86 21.00 -12.68
CA ALA A 219 4.73 20.31 -13.65
C ALA A 219 5.12 21.22 -14.83
N ALA A 220 4.21 22.09 -15.28
CA ALA A 220 4.51 23.10 -16.28
C ALA A 220 5.52 24.12 -15.75
N ASP A 221 5.32 24.60 -14.51
CA ASP A 221 6.26 25.52 -13.86
C ASP A 221 7.66 24.89 -13.71
N LEU A 222 7.74 23.59 -13.38
CA LEU A 222 9.01 22.86 -13.33
C LEU A 222 9.68 22.76 -14.71
N ILE A 223 8.92 22.60 -15.79
CA ILE A 223 9.46 22.60 -17.16
C ILE A 223 10.07 23.97 -17.49
N ASP A 224 9.41 25.05 -17.09
CA ASP A 224 9.90 26.40 -17.32
C ASP A 224 11.14 26.68 -16.47
N GLN A 225 11.18 26.22 -15.22
CA GLN A 225 12.37 26.28 -14.36
C GLN A 225 13.54 25.47 -14.95
N LEU A 226 13.28 24.29 -15.54
CA LEU A 226 14.30 23.48 -16.19
C LEU A 226 14.85 24.11 -17.49
N GLN A 227 14.02 24.88 -18.20
CA GLN A 227 14.46 25.70 -19.34
C GLN A 227 15.31 26.88 -18.87
N ASN A 228 14.84 27.61 -17.85
CA ASN A 228 15.54 28.78 -17.29
C ASN A 228 16.89 28.42 -16.67
N THR A 229 17.01 27.22 -16.09
CA THR A 229 18.27 26.67 -15.56
C THR A 229 19.16 26.04 -16.64
N GLY A 230 18.72 26.04 -17.90
CA GLY A 230 19.48 25.54 -19.05
C GLY A 230 19.70 24.03 -19.05
N LYS A 231 18.82 23.25 -18.41
CA LYS A 231 18.89 21.77 -18.40
C LYS A 231 18.21 21.17 -19.62
N ILE A 232 17.22 21.87 -20.16
CA ILE A 232 16.48 21.46 -21.35
C ILE A 232 16.23 22.65 -22.26
N THR A 233 16.05 22.37 -23.55
CA THR A 233 15.54 23.34 -24.53
C THR A 233 14.38 22.70 -25.28
N ILE A 234 13.29 23.45 -25.45
CA ILE A 234 12.12 22.99 -26.20
C ILE A 234 12.07 23.76 -27.52
N ASP A 235 12.05 23.02 -28.62
CA ASP A 235 11.96 23.58 -29.96
C ASP A 235 10.50 23.95 -30.31
N VAL A 236 10.30 24.74 -31.38
CA VAL A 236 8.98 25.18 -31.88
C VAL A 236 8.06 23.98 -32.20
N THR A 237 8.65 22.82 -32.48
CA THR A 237 7.93 21.53 -32.72
C THR A 237 7.63 20.74 -31.44
N GLU A 238 7.73 21.38 -30.27
CA GLU A 238 7.57 20.80 -28.92
C GLU A 238 8.51 19.61 -28.64
N SER A 239 9.65 19.58 -29.34
CA SER A 239 10.66 18.55 -29.18
C SER A 239 11.65 18.98 -28.09
N VAL A 240 11.92 18.10 -27.14
CA VAL A 240 12.79 18.40 -25.99
C VAL A 240 14.21 17.90 -26.28
N LYS A 241 15.19 18.80 -26.10
CA LYS A 241 16.61 18.46 -26.06
C LYS A 241 17.13 18.67 -24.64
N TYR A 242 18.00 17.76 -24.20
CA TYR A 242 18.62 17.76 -22.87
C TYR A 242 20.06 18.24 -22.99
N LEU A 243 20.47 19.13 -22.09
CA LEU A 243 21.81 19.73 -22.04
C LEU A 243 22.66 19.12 -20.90
#